data_AF-A0AAJ0HC76-F1
#
_entry.id   AF-A0AAJ0HC76-F1
#
_cell.length_a   1.000
_cell.length_b   1.000
_cell.length_c   1.000
_cell.angle_alpha   90.00
_cell.angle_beta   90.00
_cell.angle_gamma   90.00
#
_symmetry.space_group_name_H-M   'P 1'
#
loop_
_entity.id
_entity.type
_entity.pdbx_description
1 polymer ?
#
loop_
_entity_poly.entity_id
_entity_poly.type
_entity_poly.pdbx_seq_one_letter_code
_entity_poly.pdbx_strand_id
1 'polypeptide(L)'
;MRDLTTADVAFLLCTSQHGARYRLTLETTYGLVIDLAIDGAITISLQPPPTTPTLTDTTGRIPRPLATPPSPAQSMSIDAILLSPISPAAVSPFSSQPPPPSPENTPPRKQPSPAPGPGYRYRIWPDFRSSTYLWYAPNWPGNPAGEKRVPEADMEARYPGEWFDAWIEWVERGERAALDAREAELRWEQERGRESGTGVARGARGAREGNGLGTKGAGVRRGEGEGGHFRNPFGDEGERTLWAVEGLLLACWLGLQEGIGGVEYQPEGEIYVLDGKGGGGGVLRRFLEAVRI
;
A
#
# COMPACT_ATOMS: atom_id res chain seq x y z
N MET A 1 25.01 2.71 -3.42
CA MET A 1 24.13 2.25 -2.32
C MET A 1 22.72 2.45 -2.85
N ARG A 2 21.89 1.41 -2.93
CA ARG A 2 20.50 1.57 -3.39
C ARG A 2 19.65 1.92 -2.18
N ASP A 3 18.70 2.82 -2.38
CA ASP A 3 17.71 3.11 -1.34
C ASP A 3 16.80 1.89 -1.20
N LEU A 4 16.54 1.48 0.04
CA LEU A 4 15.61 0.39 0.31
C LEU A 4 14.20 0.95 0.22
N THR A 5 13.37 0.33 -0.61
CA THR A 5 11.95 0.63 -0.68
C THR A 5 11.23 0.02 0.53
N THR A 6 10.02 0.51 0.83
CA THR A 6 9.16 -0.11 1.85
C THR A 6 8.91 -1.60 1.53
N ALA A 7 8.87 -1.95 0.25
CA ALA A 7 8.75 -3.32 -0.22
C ALA A 7 9.99 -4.19 0.12
N ASP A 8 11.20 -3.66 -0.07
CA ASP A 8 12.44 -4.36 0.30
C ASP A 8 12.49 -4.64 1.82
N VAL A 9 12.07 -3.66 2.61
CA VAL A 9 11.99 -3.76 4.08
C VAL A 9 11.00 -4.85 4.49
N ALA A 10 9.79 -4.82 3.92
CA ALA A 10 8.77 -5.81 4.19
C ALA A 10 9.27 -7.22 3.82
N PHE A 11 9.87 -7.39 2.64
CA PHE A 11 10.45 -8.67 2.22
C PHE A 11 11.53 -9.18 3.19
N LEU A 12 12.43 -8.31 3.66
CA LEU A 12 13.46 -8.67 4.64
C LEU A 12 12.86 -9.10 5.98
N LEU A 13 11.84 -8.38 6.46
CA LEU A 13 11.14 -8.71 7.69
C LEU A 13 10.43 -10.07 7.58
N CYS A 14 9.76 -10.30 6.47
CA CYS A 14 9.06 -11.54 6.14
C CYS A 14 10.01 -12.76 6.11
N THR A 15 11.18 -12.62 5.50
CA THR A 15 12.16 -13.71 5.37
C THR A 15 13.00 -13.96 6.63
N SER A 16 13.05 -13.01 7.57
CA SER A 16 13.86 -13.10 8.79
C SER A 16 13.36 -14.12 9.83
N GLN A 17 12.17 -14.72 9.64
CA GLN A 17 11.54 -15.60 10.63
C GLN A 17 12.22 -16.97 10.82
N HIS A 18 13.20 -17.35 9.99
CA HIS A 18 13.81 -18.68 10.00
C HIS A 18 14.97 -18.88 11.01
N GLY A 19 14.90 -18.27 12.19
CA GLY A 19 15.79 -18.59 13.31
C GLY A 19 17.21 -18.05 13.19
N ALA A 20 17.43 -17.10 12.30
CA ALA A 20 18.74 -16.53 12.11
C ALA A 20 18.94 -15.24 12.93
N ARG A 21 20.11 -15.15 13.56
CA ARG A 21 20.46 -14.11 14.55
C ARG A 21 21.22 -12.99 13.86
N TYR A 22 20.49 -12.06 13.26
CA TYR A 22 21.07 -10.84 12.71
C TYR A 22 20.56 -9.64 13.47
N ARG A 23 21.37 -8.58 13.54
CA ARG A 23 20.87 -7.23 13.80
C ARG A 23 20.69 -6.56 12.45
N LEU A 24 19.50 -6.06 12.19
CA LEU A 24 19.17 -5.37 10.94
C LEU A 24 18.58 -4.01 11.29
N THR A 25 19.21 -2.95 10.83
CA THR A 25 18.68 -1.60 10.91
C THR A 25 18.33 -1.16 9.50
N LEU A 26 17.05 -0.86 9.28
CA LEU A 26 16.51 -0.39 8.02
C LEU A 26 16.13 1.06 8.21
N GLU A 27 16.62 1.91 7.33
CA GLU A 27 16.26 3.32 7.27
C GLU A 27 15.60 3.56 5.91
N THR A 28 14.38 4.06 5.94
CA THR A 28 13.67 4.43 4.73
C THR A 28 14.07 5.84 4.31
N THR A 29 13.86 6.20 3.04
CA THR A 29 14.14 7.55 2.49
C THR A 29 13.41 8.67 3.22
N TYR A 30 12.43 8.31 4.03
CA TYR A 30 11.55 9.20 4.75
C TYR A 30 11.75 9.18 6.28
N GLY A 31 12.89 8.64 6.72
CA GLY A 31 13.34 8.72 8.12
C GLY A 31 12.68 7.72 9.06
N LEU A 32 11.92 6.74 8.56
CA LEU A 32 11.47 5.63 9.39
C LEU A 32 12.64 4.67 9.59
N VAL A 33 13.00 4.45 10.86
CA VAL A 33 14.05 3.53 11.25
C VAL A 33 13.43 2.33 11.94
N ILE A 34 13.68 1.15 11.37
CA ILE A 34 13.27 -0.15 11.91
C ILE A 34 14.54 -0.88 12.35
N ASP A 35 14.72 -1.07 13.65
CA ASP A 35 15.83 -1.84 14.21
C ASP A 35 15.30 -3.18 14.71
N LEU A 36 15.71 -4.26 14.03
CA LEU A 36 15.49 -5.64 14.42
C LEU A 36 16.71 -6.11 15.22
N ALA A 37 16.52 -6.29 16.51
CA ALA A 37 17.53 -6.79 17.42
C ALA A 37 17.71 -8.31 17.33
N ILE A 38 18.84 -8.80 17.83
CA ILE A 38 19.24 -10.22 17.77
C ILE A 38 18.27 -11.14 18.53
N ASP A 39 17.58 -10.61 19.54
CA ASP A 39 16.55 -11.30 20.32
C ASP A 39 15.17 -11.30 19.63
N GLY A 40 15.08 -10.74 18.43
CA GLY A 40 13.84 -10.57 17.68
C GLY A 40 12.97 -9.41 18.18
N ALA A 41 13.49 -8.53 19.05
CA ALA A 41 12.81 -7.28 19.37
C ALA A 41 12.85 -6.37 18.15
N ILE A 42 11.67 -5.90 17.74
CA ILE A 42 11.54 -4.90 16.68
C ILE A 42 11.30 -3.56 17.35
N THR A 43 12.06 -2.55 16.97
CA THR A 43 11.82 -1.17 17.37
C THR A 43 11.61 -0.33 16.13
N ILE A 44 10.67 0.61 16.21
CA ILE A 44 10.32 1.52 15.13
C ILE A 44 10.44 2.93 15.70
N SER A 45 11.18 3.78 15.00
CA SER A 45 11.41 5.16 15.40
C SER A 45 11.43 6.07 14.18
N LEU A 46 11.24 7.37 14.40
CA LEU A 46 11.49 8.37 13.39
C LEU A 46 12.81 9.05 13.66
N GLN A 47 13.67 9.06 12.65
CA GLN A 47 14.83 9.93 12.63
C GLN A 47 14.32 11.36 12.43
N PRO A 48 14.82 12.35 13.21
CA PRO A 48 14.53 13.74 12.89
C PRO A 48 14.99 14.01 11.45
N PRO A 49 14.23 14.81 10.67
CA PRO A 49 14.66 15.17 9.32
C PRO A 49 16.08 15.71 9.41
N PRO A 50 16.97 15.34 8.48
CA PRO A 50 18.35 15.82 8.50
C PRO A 50 18.26 17.34 8.54
N THR A 51 18.65 17.94 9.66
CA THR A 51 18.63 19.40 9.79
C THR A 51 19.50 19.91 8.67
N THR A 52 18.87 20.42 7.60
CA THR A 52 19.57 21.07 6.49
C THR A 52 20.55 22.01 7.16
N PRO A 53 21.86 21.83 6.96
CA PRO A 53 22.85 22.60 7.68
C PRO A 53 22.46 24.05 7.46
N THR A 54 21.96 24.69 8.52
CA THR A 54 21.56 26.08 8.44
C THR A 54 22.86 26.75 8.10
N LEU A 55 22.91 27.27 6.87
CA LEU A 55 24.09 27.88 6.31
C LEU A 55 24.28 29.16 7.13
N THR A 56 24.85 29.02 8.32
CA THR A 56 25.21 30.12 9.18
C THR A 56 26.21 30.91 8.38
N ASP A 57 25.70 32.03 7.88
CA ASP A 57 26.36 33.11 7.19
C ASP A 57 27.69 33.40 7.88
N THR A 58 28.72 32.65 7.47
CA THR A 58 30.10 32.92 7.83
C THR A 58 30.54 33.97 6.83
N THR A 59 30.26 35.21 7.20
CA THR A 59 30.74 36.39 6.52
C THR A 59 32.26 36.24 6.28
N GLY A 60 32.62 36.11 5.01
CA GLY A 60 33.89 36.56 4.47
C GLY A 60 35.15 35.79 4.90
N ARG A 61 35.43 34.66 4.24
CA ARG A 61 36.80 34.38 3.81
C ARG A 61 36.81 33.40 2.64
N ILE A 62 37.23 33.89 1.47
CA ILE A 62 37.49 33.08 0.27
C ILE A 62 38.80 32.31 0.48
N PRO A 63 38.82 30.96 0.43
CA PRO A 63 40.04 30.21 0.20
C PRO A 63 40.11 29.74 -1.26
N ARG A 64 41.33 29.89 -1.76
CA ARG A 64 41.87 29.63 -3.11
C ARG A 64 41.69 28.16 -3.54
N PRO A 65 41.49 27.87 -4.84
CA PRO A 65 41.35 26.50 -5.32
C PRO A 65 42.71 25.80 -5.39
N LEU A 66 42.83 24.59 -4.84
CA LEU A 66 43.99 23.73 -5.08
C LEU A 66 43.60 22.26 -5.23
N ALA A 67 43.83 21.79 -6.47
CA ALA A 67 44.24 20.45 -6.90
C ALA A 67 43.42 19.21 -6.49
N THR A 68 42.79 18.63 -7.51
CA THR A 68 42.37 17.23 -7.65
C THR A 68 43.55 16.26 -7.50
N PRO A 69 43.33 15.08 -6.87
CA PRO A 69 43.93 13.83 -7.37
C PRO A 69 42.94 12.64 -7.24
N PRO A 70 43.28 11.39 -7.62
CA PRO A 70 42.49 10.63 -8.59
C PRO A 70 41.65 9.50 -7.97
N SER A 71 40.76 8.98 -8.82
CA SER A 71 39.95 7.76 -8.68
C SER A 71 40.69 6.56 -8.08
N PRO A 72 39.95 5.69 -7.37
CA PRO A 72 40.05 4.27 -7.68
C PRO A 72 38.68 3.61 -7.89
N ALA A 73 38.54 3.04 -9.09
CA ALA A 73 38.18 1.66 -9.39
C ALA A 73 37.04 0.95 -8.61
N GLN A 74 36.19 0.31 -9.43
CA GLN A 74 35.39 -0.91 -9.21
C GLN A 74 33.97 -0.75 -8.62
N SER A 75 32.98 -0.98 -9.49
CA SER A 75 32.06 -2.10 -9.30
C SER A 75 31.49 -2.52 -10.65
N MET A 76 31.62 -3.79 -10.99
CA MET A 76 31.01 -4.38 -12.19
C MET A 76 29.50 -4.37 -12.03
N SER A 77 28.81 -3.88 -13.07
CA SER A 77 27.37 -3.97 -13.24
C SER A 77 27.07 -5.23 -14.06
N ILE A 78 26.25 -6.11 -13.50
CA ILE A 78 25.51 -7.13 -14.25
C ILE A 78 24.18 -6.45 -14.62
N ASP A 79 23.74 -6.63 -15.87
CA ASP A 79 22.49 -6.09 -16.49
C ASP A 79 22.66 -4.98 -17.54
N ALA A 80 23.75 -5.03 -18.31
CA ALA A 80 23.62 -4.74 -19.74
C ALA A 80 23.31 -6.06 -20.45
N ILE A 81 22.04 -6.29 -20.78
CA ILE A 81 21.50 -7.12 -21.88
C ILE A 81 20.00 -7.29 -21.57
N LEU A 82 19.17 -6.40 -22.14
CA LEU A 82 17.94 -6.71 -22.88
C LEU A 82 16.95 -5.52 -22.89
N LEU A 83 16.88 -4.89 -24.07
CA LEU A 83 15.68 -4.30 -24.68
C LEU A 83 15.29 -2.85 -24.30
N SER A 84 15.87 -1.89 -25.02
CA SER A 84 15.07 -0.85 -25.69
C SER A 84 14.79 -1.36 -27.13
N PRO A 85 13.65 -1.08 -27.80
CA PRO A 85 13.50 0.24 -28.44
C PRO A 85 12.07 0.76 -28.82
N ILE A 86 12.04 2.05 -29.20
CA ILE A 86 11.14 2.76 -30.17
C ILE A 86 9.77 3.28 -29.68
N SER A 87 9.68 4.60 -29.64
CA SER A 87 8.46 5.41 -29.84
C SER A 87 8.28 5.68 -31.35
N PRO A 88 7.05 5.83 -31.88
CA PRO A 88 6.62 7.19 -32.22
C PRO A 88 5.11 7.50 -32.11
N ALA A 89 4.86 8.74 -31.67
CA ALA A 89 3.83 9.71 -32.09
C ALA A 89 2.44 9.25 -32.58
N ALA A 90 1.40 9.78 -31.93
CA ALA A 90 0.15 10.17 -32.58
C ALA A 90 -0.35 11.50 -31.99
N VAL A 91 -0.44 12.51 -32.85
CA VAL A 91 -0.94 13.85 -32.59
C VAL A 91 -2.47 13.81 -32.70
N SER A 92 -3.21 14.35 -31.73
CA SER A 92 -4.66 14.60 -31.85
C SER A 92 -4.97 16.08 -31.66
N PRO A 93 -5.95 16.63 -32.40
CA PRO A 93 -6.26 18.06 -32.39
C PRO A 93 -7.08 18.45 -31.16
N PHE A 94 -6.65 19.54 -30.51
CA PHE A 94 -7.36 20.17 -29.41
C PHE A 94 -8.71 20.74 -29.86
N SER A 95 -9.77 20.32 -29.17
CA SER A 95 -11.09 20.95 -29.20
C SER A 95 -11.08 22.19 -28.28
N SER A 96 -11.41 23.35 -28.85
CA SER A 96 -11.50 24.63 -28.12
C SER A 96 -12.80 24.70 -27.32
N GLN A 97 -12.84 24.05 -26.16
CA GLN A 97 -13.90 24.26 -25.17
C GLN A 97 -13.44 25.38 -24.20
N PRO A 98 -14.25 26.43 -23.96
CA PRO A 98 -13.91 27.46 -22.97
C PRO A 98 -13.80 26.82 -21.57
N PRO A 99 -12.80 27.23 -20.77
CA PRO A 99 -12.59 26.64 -19.45
C PRO A 99 -13.83 26.87 -18.57
N PRO A 100 -14.27 25.86 -17.80
CA PRO A 100 -15.25 26.08 -16.75
C PRO A 100 -14.71 27.14 -15.77
N PRO A 101 -15.59 27.96 -15.16
CA PRO A 101 -15.17 28.95 -14.18
C PRO A 101 -14.33 28.28 -13.10
N SER A 102 -13.10 28.75 -12.92
CA SER A 102 -12.17 28.23 -11.92
C SER A 102 -12.87 28.17 -10.56
N PRO A 103 -12.82 27.02 -9.86
CA PRO A 103 -13.30 26.95 -8.50
C PRO A 103 -12.57 28.02 -7.69
N GLU A 104 -13.40 28.82 -7.04
CA GLU A 104 -13.10 29.94 -6.18
C GLU A 104 -11.86 29.67 -5.31
N ASN A 105 -10.85 30.52 -5.47
CA ASN A 105 -9.61 30.62 -4.69
C ASN A 105 -9.94 30.92 -3.21
N THR A 106 -10.54 29.95 -2.53
CA THR A 106 -10.72 30.02 -1.09
C THR A 106 -9.34 29.74 -0.50
N PRO A 107 -8.71 30.69 0.22
CA PRO A 107 -7.39 30.48 0.77
C PRO A 107 -7.41 29.20 1.63
N PRO A 108 -6.36 28.36 1.57
CA PRO A 108 -6.29 27.14 2.35
C PRO A 108 -6.53 27.51 3.79
N ARG A 109 -7.62 26.97 4.35
CA ARG A 109 -8.03 27.24 5.72
C ARG A 109 -6.87 26.79 6.59
N LYS A 110 -6.06 27.74 7.07
CA LYS A 110 -4.97 27.47 8.01
C LYS A 110 -5.60 26.79 9.21
N GLN A 111 -5.49 25.47 9.24
CA GLN A 111 -6.14 24.67 10.26
C GLN A 111 -5.47 25.04 11.58
N PRO A 112 -6.24 25.40 12.62
CA PRO A 112 -5.66 25.79 13.89
C PRO A 112 -4.78 24.65 14.39
N SER A 113 -3.56 24.99 14.81
CA SER A 113 -2.65 24.07 15.47
C SER A 113 -3.42 23.35 16.58
N PRO A 114 -3.36 22.02 16.67
CA PRO A 114 -4.23 21.25 17.55
C PRO A 114 -4.09 21.80 18.97
N ALA A 115 -5.21 22.22 19.55
CA ALA A 115 -5.25 22.62 20.95
C ALA A 115 -4.66 21.50 21.82
N PRO A 116 -4.02 21.80 22.98
CA PRO A 116 -3.46 20.79 23.87
C PRO A 116 -4.55 19.79 24.25
N GLY A 117 -4.50 18.63 23.61
CA GLY A 117 -5.57 17.66 23.56
C GLY A 117 -5.01 16.29 23.18
N PRO A 118 -5.87 15.26 23.10
CA PRO A 118 -5.44 13.87 22.94
C PRO A 118 -4.88 13.53 21.54
N GLY A 119 -4.69 14.54 20.68
CA GLY A 119 -4.26 14.36 19.29
C GLY A 119 -5.35 13.74 18.40
N TYR A 120 -5.06 13.56 17.12
CA TYR A 120 -5.92 12.83 16.20
C TYR A 120 -5.78 11.33 16.39
N ARG A 121 -6.86 10.59 16.18
CA ARG A 121 -6.82 9.13 16.11
C ARG A 121 -7.38 8.65 14.79
N TYR A 122 -6.60 7.88 14.05
CA TYR A 122 -6.98 7.43 12.72
C TYR A 122 -7.33 5.95 12.69
N ARG A 123 -8.08 5.55 11.67
CA ARG A 123 -8.27 4.18 11.26
C ARG A 123 -7.85 4.05 9.80
N ILE A 124 -6.94 3.13 9.52
CA ILE A 124 -6.57 2.69 8.17
C ILE A 124 -7.25 1.35 7.95
N TRP A 125 -8.23 1.31 7.06
CA TRP A 125 -9.05 0.11 6.79
C TRP A 125 -9.07 -0.20 5.29
N PRO A 126 -8.17 -1.06 4.82
CA PRO A 126 -8.19 -1.55 3.45
C PRO A 126 -9.39 -2.48 3.19
N ASP A 127 -10.51 -1.95 2.71
CA ASP A 127 -11.69 -2.75 2.39
C ASP A 127 -11.91 -2.97 0.88
N PHE A 128 -11.03 -2.42 0.01
CA PHE A 128 -11.07 -2.43 -1.47
C PHE A 128 -12.40 -1.99 -2.10
N ARG A 129 -13.38 -1.59 -1.29
CA ARG A 129 -14.74 -1.24 -1.69
C ARG A 129 -14.96 0.26 -1.56
N SER A 130 -14.32 0.87 -0.58
CA SER A 130 -14.31 2.30 -0.39
C SER A 130 -13.11 2.90 -1.14
N SER A 131 -13.32 4.02 -1.81
CA SER A 131 -12.27 4.84 -2.42
C SER A 131 -11.46 5.63 -1.39
N THR A 132 -11.48 5.20 -0.12
CA THR A 132 -10.90 5.93 0.99
C THR A 132 -10.32 4.91 1.94
N TYR A 133 -9.01 4.92 2.16
CA TYR A 133 -8.37 3.97 3.07
C TYR A 133 -8.16 4.54 4.47
N LEU A 134 -8.55 5.80 4.71
CA LEU A 134 -8.26 6.53 5.94
C LEU A 134 -9.50 7.23 6.51
N TRP A 135 -9.74 7.02 7.80
CA TRP A 135 -10.87 7.57 8.55
C TRP A 135 -10.43 8.13 9.90
N TYR A 136 -11.21 9.07 10.42
CA TYR A 136 -11.14 9.42 11.83
C TYR A 136 -11.73 8.28 12.66
N ALA A 137 -11.04 7.92 13.74
CA ALA A 137 -11.60 7.02 14.74
C ALA A 137 -12.89 7.63 15.33
N PRO A 138 -14.00 6.88 15.36
CA PRO A 138 -15.27 7.41 15.82
C PRO A 138 -15.20 7.76 17.32
N ASN A 139 -15.85 8.85 17.71
CA ASN A 139 -15.96 9.33 19.09
C ASN A 139 -14.61 9.68 19.76
N TRP A 140 -13.52 9.81 19.01
CA TRP A 140 -12.27 10.27 19.58
C TRP A 140 -12.32 11.78 19.83
N PRO A 141 -12.08 12.25 21.07
CA PRO A 141 -12.26 13.66 21.43
C PRO A 141 -11.35 14.64 20.67
N GLY A 142 -10.23 14.18 20.11
CA GLY A 142 -9.35 15.02 19.28
C GLY A 142 -9.70 15.05 17.79
N ASN A 143 -10.68 14.26 17.34
CA ASN A 143 -11.11 14.24 15.94
C ASN A 143 -12.25 15.25 15.69
N PRO A 144 -12.40 15.76 14.46
CA PRO A 144 -13.50 16.65 14.11
C PRO A 144 -14.86 15.96 14.27
N ALA A 145 -15.85 16.70 14.74
CA ALA A 145 -17.20 16.18 14.96
C ALA A 145 -17.95 15.94 13.64
N GLY A 146 -18.58 14.77 13.51
CA GLY A 146 -19.49 14.43 12.41
C GLY A 146 -18.81 13.97 11.12
N GLU A 147 -17.53 14.26 10.92
CA GLU A 147 -16.77 13.80 9.76
C GLU A 147 -16.08 12.47 10.07
N LYS A 148 -16.35 11.45 9.26
CA LYS A 148 -15.73 10.12 9.39
C LYS A 148 -14.53 9.95 8.47
N ARG A 149 -14.60 10.54 7.28
CA ARG A 149 -13.55 10.49 6.28
C ARG A 149 -12.52 11.56 6.59
N VAL A 150 -11.23 11.26 6.38
CA VAL A 150 -10.21 12.30 6.41
C VAL A 150 -10.04 12.84 4.98
N PRO A 151 -10.25 14.14 4.73
CA PRO A 151 -9.93 14.73 3.44
C PRO A 151 -8.45 14.54 3.11
N GLU A 152 -8.15 14.28 1.85
CA GLU A 152 -6.76 14.08 1.39
C GLU A 152 -5.91 15.34 1.58
N ALA A 153 -6.48 16.51 1.22
CA ALA A 153 -5.85 17.81 1.44
C ALA A 153 -5.54 18.09 2.92
N ASP A 154 -6.32 17.52 3.85
CA ASP A 154 -6.03 17.63 5.27
C ASP A 154 -4.81 16.80 5.67
N MET A 155 -4.57 15.65 5.03
CA MET A 155 -3.39 14.83 5.29
C MET A 155 -2.13 15.47 4.70
N GLU A 156 -2.22 15.93 3.45
CA GLU A 156 -1.13 16.66 2.77
C GLU A 156 -0.70 17.90 3.56
N ALA A 157 -1.65 18.65 4.11
CA ALA A 157 -1.35 19.86 4.89
C ALA A 157 -0.78 19.58 6.29
N ARG A 158 -1.02 18.39 6.86
CA ARG A 158 -0.67 18.07 8.26
C ARG A 158 0.63 17.29 8.42
N TYR A 159 0.94 16.42 7.47
CA TYR A 159 2.03 15.45 7.60
C TYR A 159 3.15 15.73 6.60
N PRO A 160 4.36 15.20 6.84
CA PRO A 160 5.45 15.31 5.88
C PRO A 160 5.01 14.81 4.49
N GLY A 161 5.42 15.53 3.45
CA GLY A 161 5.06 15.20 2.07
C GLY A 161 5.47 13.77 1.71
N GLU A 162 6.59 13.31 2.25
CA GLU A 162 7.11 11.96 2.04
C GLU A 162 6.15 10.88 2.58
N TRP A 163 5.51 11.13 3.73
CA TRP A 163 4.53 10.20 4.29
C TRP A 163 3.28 10.17 3.41
N PHE A 164 2.85 11.35 2.99
CA PHE A 164 1.67 11.50 2.16
C PHE A 164 1.85 10.84 0.78
N ASP A 165 2.99 11.06 0.13
CA ASP A 165 3.35 10.44 -1.15
C ASP A 165 3.38 8.91 -1.04
N ALA A 166 4.03 8.37 0.01
CA ALA A 166 4.09 6.93 0.25
C ALA A 166 2.70 6.33 0.53
N TRP A 167 1.83 7.07 1.21
CA TRP A 167 0.43 6.66 1.44
C TRP A 167 -0.37 6.65 0.14
N ILE A 168 -0.22 7.67 -0.72
CA ILE A 168 -0.87 7.71 -2.04
C ILE A 168 -0.43 6.53 -2.90
N GLU A 169 0.87 6.25 -2.98
CA GLU A 169 1.39 5.12 -3.75
C GLU A 169 0.80 3.78 -3.25
N TRP A 170 0.74 3.61 -1.93
CA TRP A 170 0.15 2.41 -1.31
C TRP A 170 -1.35 2.26 -1.62
N VAL A 171 -2.11 3.37 -1.59
CA VAL A 171 -3.53 3.41 -1.98
C VAL A 171 -3.71 3.06 -3.45
N GLU A 172 -2.98 3.73 -4.34
CA GLU A 172 -3.06 3.53 -5.79
C GLU A 172 -2.73 2.09 -6.19
N ARG A 173 -1.74 1.47 -5.53
CA ARG A 173 -1.41 0.06 -5.77
C ARG A 173 -2.56 -0.88 -5.38
N GLY A 174 -3.19 -0.64 -4.24
CA GLY A 174 -4.36 -1.43 -3.80
C GLY A 174 -5.57 -1.25 -4.73
N GLU A 175 -5.83 -0.03 -5.19
CA GLU A 175 -6.92 0.25 -6.14
C GLU A 175 -6.67 -0.39 -7.52
N ARG A 176 -5.42 -0.38 -8.00
CA ARG A 176 -5.05 -1.02 -9.26
C ARG A 176 -5.24 -2.53 -9.20
N ALA A 177 -4.79 -3.18 -8.12
CA ALA A 177 -5.03 -4.61 -7.90
C ALA A 177 -6.54 -4.94 -7.86
N ALA A 178 -7.35 -4.11 -7.19
CA ALA A 178 -8.79 -4.30 -7.15
C ALA A 178 -9.46 -4.15 -8.53
N LEU A 179 -9.00 -3.20 -9.35
CA LEU A 179 -9.47 -3.03 -10.72
C LEU A 179 -9.12 -4.24 -11.58
N ASP A 180 -7.86 -4.69 -11.55
CA ASP A 180 -7.38 -5.84 -12.30
C ASP A 180 -8.14 -7.12 -11.94
N ALA A 181 -8.40 -7.35 -10.65
CA ALA A 181 -9.19 -8.49 -10.18
C ALA A 181 -10.63 -8.44 -10.70
N ARG A 182 -11.26 -7.26 -10.72
CA ARG A 182 -12.61 -7.08 -11.26
C ARG A 182 -12.65 -7.31 -12.77
N GLU A 183 -11.64 -6.85 -13.51
CA GLU A 183 -11.54 -7.14 -14.94
C GLU A 183 -11.34 -8.63 -15.22
N ALA A 184 -10.50 -9.30 -14.43
CA ALA A 184 -10.29 -10.75 -14.54
C ALA A 184 -11.57 -11.54 -14.25
N GLU A 185 -12.36 -11.12 -13.27
CA GLU A 185 -13.67 -11.72 -12.97
C GLU A 185 -14.66 -11.55 -14.14
N LEU A 186 -14.77 -10.34 -14.71
CA LEU A 186 -15.62 -10.07 -15.87
C LEU A 186 -15.20 -10.91 -17.10
N ARG A 187 -13.90 -11.06 -17.35
CA ARG A 187 -13.39 -11.92 -18.43
C ARG A 187 -13.77 -13.38 -18.19
N TRP A 188 -13.59 -13.87 -16.97
CA TRP A 188 -13.94 -15.24 -16.60
C TRP A 188 -15.45 -15.53 -16.70
N GLU A 189 -16.31 -14.57 -16.39
CA GLU A 189 -17.76 -14.67 -16.59
C GLU A 189 -18.14 -14.73 -18.08
N GLN A 190 -17.51 -13.90 -18.92
CA GLN A 190 -17.73 -13.92 -20.36
C GLN A 190 -17.34 -15.27 -20.99
N GLU A 191 -16.19 -15.83 -20.58
CA GLU A 191 -15.72 -17.13 -21.05
C GLU A 191 -16.68 -18.26 -20.65
N ARG A 192 -17.13 -18.29 -19.39
CA ARG A 192 -18.11 -19.29 -18.90
C ARG A 192 -19.43 -19.21 -19.65
N GLY A 193 -19.89 -17.99 -19.98
CA GLY A 193 -21.07 -17.77 -20.81
C GLY A 193 -20.90 -18.33 -22.23
N ARG A 194 -19.71 -18.17 -22.82
CA ARG A 194 -19.39 -18.68 -24.16
C ARG A 194 -19.38 -20.20 -24.22
N GLU A 195 -18.83 -20.87 -23.20
CA GLU A 195 -18.83 -22.34 -23.11
C GLU A 195 -20.24 -22.90 -22.96
N SER A 196 -21.06 -22.28 -22.10
CA SER A 196 -22.44 -22.72 -21.85
C SER A 196 -23.35 -22.58 -23.08
N GLY A 197 -23.11 -21.60 -23.94
CA GLY A 197 -23.90 -21.37 -25.16
C GLY A 197 -23.67 -22.36 -26.30
N THR A 198 -22.55 -23.08 -26.32
CA THR A 198 -22.22 -24.01 -27.43
C THR A 198 -22.86 -25.39 -27.31
N GLY A 199 -23.48 -25.73 -26.16
CA GLY A 199 -24.05 -27.05 -25.89
C GLY A 199 -25.47 -27.31 -26.41
N VAL A 200 -26.24 -26.28 -26.79
CA VAL A 200 -27.69 -26.43 -27.05
C VAL A 200 -28.03 -26.74 -28.52
N ALA A 201 -27.11 -26.57 -29.47
CA ALA A 201 -27.41 -26.68 -30.90
C ALA A 201 -27.30 -28.11 -31.51
N ARG A 202 -27.00 -29.16 -30.73
CA ARG A 202 -26.69 -30.50 -31.29
C ARG A 202 -27.63 -31.64 -30.87
N GLY A 203 -28.90 -31.34 -30.61
CA GLY A 203 -29.86 -32.31 -30.08
C GLY A 203 -31.26 -32.25 -30.71
N ALA A 204 -31.39 -32.02 -32.02
CA ALA A 204 -32.68 -32.09 -32.71
C ALA A 204 -32.57 -32.86 -34.04
N ARG A 205 -32.00 -34.07 -34.04
CA ARG A 205 -32.24 -35.05 -35.10
C ARG A 205 -31.89 -36.46 -34.65
N GLY A 206 -32.88 -37.23 -34.21
CA GLY A 206 -32.70 -38.66 -33.97
C GLY A 206 -33.63 -39.25 -32.91
N ALA A 207 -34.94 -39.21 -33.17
CA ALA A 207 -35.82 -40.20 -32.55
C ALA A 207 -35.43 -41.58 -33.09
N ARG A 208 -34.91 -42.45 -32.23
CA ARG A 208 -35.01 -43.90 -32.42
C ARG A 208 -35.13 -44.58 -31.07
N GLU A 209 -36.29 -45.18 -30.88
CA GLU A 209 -36.71 -45.97 -29.73
C GLU A 209 -35.70 -47.08 -29.40
N GLY A 210 -35.43 -47.24 -28.11
CA GLY A 210 -34.57 -48.28 -27.58
C GLY A 210 -34.78 -48.42 -26.08
N ASN A 211 -35.77 -49.24 -25.73
CA ASN A 211 -36.12 -49.67 -24.38
C ASN A 211 -34.91 -50.33 -23.68
N GLY A 212 -34.56 -49.91 -22.46
CA GLY A 212 -33.43 -50.49 -21.74
C GLY A 212 -33.37 -50.08 -20.27
N LEU A 213 -33.88 -50.96 -19.41
CA LEU A 213 -33.86 -50.86 -17.96
C LEU A 213 -32.48 -50.57 -17.37
N GLY A 214 -32.46 -49.62 -16.43
CA GLY A 214 -31.78 -49.77 -15.14
C GLY A 214 -30.32 -49.31 -15.07
N THR A 215 -30.08 -48.25 -14.30
CA THR A 215 -29.07 -48.27 -13.22
C THR A 215 -29.37 -47.16 -12.21
N LYS A 216 -29.44 -47.57 -10.94
CA LYS A 216 -29.54 -46.71 -9.76
C LYS A 216 -28.18 -46.04 -9.50
N GLY A 217 -28.25 -44.78 -9.07
CA GLY A 217 -27.34 -44.26 -8.05
C GLY A 217 -26.04 -43.65 -8.56
N ALA A 218 -26.10 -42.42 -9.06
CA ALA A 218 -24.96 -41.52 -9.03
C ALA A 218 -25.33 -40.32 -8.16
N GLY A 219 -24.75 -40.28 -6.96
CA GLY A 219 -24.93 -39.20 -5.99
C GLY A 219 -24.51 -37.88 -6.62
N VAL A 220 -25.49 -37.00 -6.81
CA VAL A 220 -25.28 -35.60 -7.14
C VAL A 220 -24.51 -34.99 -5.98
N ARG A 221 -23.19 -34.89 -6.12
CA ARG A 221 -22.36 -34.04 -5.28
C ARG A 221 -22.79 -32.62 -5.58
N ARG A 222 -23.76 -32.16 -4.78
CA ARG A 222 -24.18 -30.78 -4.67
C ARG A 222 -22.92 -30.01 -4.26
N GLY A 223 -22.27 -29.38 -5.24
CA GLY A 223 -21.16 -28.47 -4.99
C GLY A 223 -21.65 -27.46 -3.98
N GLU A 224 -21.06 -27.48 -2.80
CA GLU A 224 -21.20 -26.42 -1.82
C GLU A 224 -20.86 -25.15 -2.58
N GLY A 225 -21.88 -24.32 -2.79
CA GLY A 225 -21.72 -23.04 -3.46
C GLY A 225 -20.72 -22.25 -2.63
N GLU A 226 -19.54 -22.07 -3.19
CA GLU A 226 -18.56 -21.06 -2.80
C GLU A 226 -19.32 -19.74 -2.69
N GLY A 227 -19.80 -19.42 -1.49
CA GLY A 227 -20.44 -18.16 -1.19
C GLY A 227 -19.41 -17.10 -1.47
N GLY A 228 -19.61 -16.36 -2.58
CA GLY A 228 -18.68 -15.42 -3.20
C GLY A 228 -17.59 -14.95 -2.27
N HIS A 229 -16.55 -15.76 -2.15
CA HIS A 229 -15.39 -15.43 -1.35
C HIS A 229 -14.76 -14.30 -2.15
N PHE A 230 -14.82 -13.08 -1.63
CA PHE A 230 -14.25 -11.93 -2.29
C PHE A 230 -12.83 -12.31 -2.67
N ARG A 231 -12.57 -12.38 -3.97
CA ARG A 231 -11.29 -12.86 -4.49
C ARG A 231 -10.25 -11.85 -4.02
N ASN A 232 -9.15 -12.35 -3.47
CA ASN A 232 -8.00 -11.52 -3.17
C ASN A 232 -7.71 -10.65 -4.41
N PRO A 233 -7.71 -9.30 -4.29
CA PRO A 233 -7.48 -8.43 -5.44
C PRO A 233 -6.06 -8.57 -5.98
N PHE A 234 -5.13 -9.05 -5.15
CA PHE A 234 -3.77 -9.35 -5.57
C PHE A 234 -3.71 -10.71 -6.25
N GLY A 235 -2.91 -10.82 -7.30
CA GLY A 235 -2.77 -12.04 -8.09
C GLY A 235 -2.13 -13.18 -7.31
N ASP A 236 -1.32 -12.85 -6.30
CA ASP A 236 -0.68 -13.80 -5.39
C ASP A 236 -0.72 -13.34 -3.91
N GLU A 237 -0.56 -14.30 -3.01
CA GLU A 237 -0.60 -14.07 -1.56
C GLU A 237 0.62 -13.28 -1.06
N GLY A 238 1.75 -13.36 -1.76
CA GLY A 238 2.98 -12.65 -1.43
C GLY A 238 2.84 -11.15 -1.67
N GLU A 239 2.30 -10.75 -2.81
CA GLU A 239 2.00 -9.35 -3.15
C GLU A 239 0.98 -8.74 -2.18
N ARG A 240 -0.08 -9.50 -1.87
CA ARG A 240 -1.07 -9.13 -0.85
C ARG A 240 -0.42 -8.88 0.52
N THR A 241 0.40 -9.83 0.94
CA THR A 241 1.14 -9.77 2.21
C THR A 241 2.06 -8.57 2.25
N LEU A 242 2.81 -8.35 1.17
CA LEU A 242 3.70 -7.21 1.01
C LEU A 242 2.94 -5.89 1.17
N TRP A 243 1.79 -5.77 0.51
CA TRP A 243 0.92 -4.60 0.63
C TRP A 243 0.36 -4.40 2.03
N ALA A 244 -0.01 -5.48 2.71
CA ALA A 244 -0.49 -5.40 4.09
C ALA A 244 0.63 -4.97 5.07
N VAL A 245 1.86 -5.49 4.89
CA VAL A 245 3.02 -5.07 5.68
C VAL A 245 3.33 -3.59 5.45
N GLU A 246 3.33 -3.12 4.21
CA GLU A 246 3.55 -1.70 3.88
C GLU A 246 2.49 -0.80 4.54
N GLY A 247 1.22 -1.20 4.49
CA GLY A 247 0.13 -0.46 5.15
C GLY A 247 0.32 -0.36 6.67
N LEU A 248 0.81 -1.43 7.30
CA LEU A 248 1.16 -1.40 8.72
C LEU A 248 2.36 -0.49 9.00
N LEU A 249 3.39 -0.47 8.15
CA LEU A 249 4.54 0.42 8.30
C LEU A 249 4.13 1.90 8.18
N LEU A 250 3.26 2.22 7.21
CA LEU A 250 2.67 3.56 7.08
C LEU A 250 1.84 3.94 8.30
N ALA A 251 1.07 2.99 8.86
CA ALA A 251 0.32 3.20 10.10
C ALA A 251 1.25 3.46 11.29
N CYS A 252 2.35 2.71 11.40
CA CYS A 252 3.36 2.91 12.44
C CYS A 252 4.00 4.29 12.31
N TRP A 253 4.36 4.69 11.09
CA TRP A 253 4.93 6.00 10.81
C TRP A 253 3.95 7.12 11.18
N LEU A 254 2.70 7.04 10.74
CA LEU A 254 1.67 7.99 11.12
C LEU A 254 1.52 8.07 12.64
N GLY A 255 1.50 6.93 13.33
CA GLY A 255 1.41 6.87 14.80
C GLY A 255 2.54 7.58 15.53
N LEU A 256 3.73 7.70 14.92
CA LEU A 256 4.90 8.37 15.52
C LEU A 256 4.90 9.89 15.30
N GLN A 257 3.97 10.44 14.52
CA GLN A 257 3.88 11.88 14.25
C GLN A 257 3.38 12.66 15.47
N GLU A 258 3.81 13.92 15.58
CA GLU A 258 3.32 14.80 16.64
C GLU A 258 1.81 15.06 16.50
N GLY A 259 1.12 15.13 17.65
CA GLY A 259 -0.32 15.35 17.67
C GLY A 259 -1.16 14.14 17.25
N ILE A 260 -0.56 12.94 17.15
CA ILE A 260 -1.29 11.68 16.95
C ILE A 260 -1.50 10.96 18.27
N GLY A 261 -2.76 10.74 18.62
CA GLY A 261 -3.18 9.94 19.77
C GLY A 261 -3.12 8.43 19.51
N GLY A 262 -3.28 8.00 18.25
CA GLY A 262 -3.10 6.62 17.84
C GLY A 262 -3.60 6.31 16.44
N VAL A 263 -3.29 5.12 15.95
CA VAL A 263 -3.70 4.62 14.63
C VAL A 263 -4.22 3.19 14.76
N GLU A 264 -5.37 2.90 14.16
CA GLU A 264 -5.94 1.57 14.06
C GLU A 264 -5.73 1.06 12.63
N TYR A 265 -4.92 0.03 12.43
CA TYR A 265 -4.74 -0.62 11.13
C TYR A 265 -5.59 -1.89 11.06
N GLN A 266 -6.47 -2.01 10.07
CA GLN A 266 -7.40 -3.12 9.95
C GLN A 266 -7.28 -3.88 8.61
N PRO A 267 -6.23 -4.66 8.40
CA PRO A 267 -6.17 -5.60 7.29
C PRO A 267 -7.13 -6.76 7.57
N GLU A 268 -8.05 -7.03 6.64
CA GLU A 268 -8.73 -8.33 6.51
C GLU A 268 -9.56 -8.78 7.72
N GLY A 269 -10.02 -7.82 8.53
CA GLY A 269 -10.87 -8.07 9.68
C GLY A 269 -10.12 -8.17 11.01
N GLU A 270 -8.79 -8.22 11.01
CA GLU A 270 -7.99 -8.09 12.23
C GLU A 270 -7.65 -6.62 12.51
N ILE A 271 -7.67 -6.21 13.78
CA ILE A 271 -7.42 -4.81 14.17
C ILE A 271 -6.11 -4.73 14.95
N TYR A 272 -5.18 -3.92 14.44
CA TYR A 272 -3.89 -3.61 15.04
C TYR A 272 -3.92 -2.16 15.55
N VAL A 273 -3.74 -1.98 16.87
CA VAL A 273 -3.80 -0.66 17.50
C VAL A 273 -2.40 -0.16 17.83
N LEU A 274 -2.06 1.01 17.32
CA LEU A 274 -0.77 1.68 17.48
C LEU A 274 -0.97 2.93 18.34
N ASP A 275 -0.51 2.88 19.59
CA ASP A 275 -0.50 4.06 20.47
C ASP A 275 0.76 4.90 20.20
N GLY A 276 0.60 6.21 20.03
CA GLY A 276 1.63 7.10 19.43
C GLY A 276 2.92 7.34 20.24
N LYS A 277 3.21 6.53 21.26
CA LYS A 277 4.40 6.67 22.13
C LYS A 277 5.27 5.41 22.15
N GLY A 278 5.56 4.84 20.98
CA GLY A 278 6.58 3.79 20.84
C GLY A 278 6.08 2.35 20.99
N GLY A 279 4.77 2.11 20.87
CA GLY A 279 4.19 0.77 20.93
C GLY A 279 4.27 -0.05 19.63
N GLY A 280 4.74 0.55 18.52
CA GLY A 280 4.65 -0.04 17.18
C GLY A 280 5.39 -1.37 17.02
N GLY A 281 6.54 -1.54 17.70
CA GLY A 281 7.37 -2.73 17.57
C GLY A 281 6.68 -4.04 17.96
N GLY A 282 5.91 -4.04 19.05
CA GLY A 282 5.16 -5.21 19.50
C GLY A 282 3.99 -5.55 18.57
N VAL A 283 3.37 -4.53 17.97
CA VAL A 283 2.26 -4.68 17.02
C VAL A 283 2.78 -5.24 15.70
N LEU A 284 3.87 -4.69 15.17
CA LEU A 284 4.52 -5.18 13.96
C LEU A 284 4.94 -6.64 14.10
N ARG A 285 5.53 -7.02 15.24
CA ARG A 285 5.88 -8.41 15.51
C ARG A 285 4.66 -9.34 15.46
N ARG A 286 3.57 -9.00 16.16
CA ARG A 286 2.34 -9.82 16.15
C ARG A 286 1.76 -9.97 14.76
N PHE A 287 1.76 -8.88 13.98
CA PHE A 287 1.31 -8.92 12.60
C PHE A 287 2.15 -9.87 11.75
N LEU A 288 3.48 -9.74 11.81
CA LEU A 288 4.39 -10.62 11.07
C LEU A 288 4.23 -12.10 11.49
N GLU A 289 3.96 -12.38 12.76
CA GLU A 289 3.67 -13.73 13.25
C GLU A 289 2.33 -14.29 12.72
N ALA A 290 1.33 -13.42 12.52
CA ALA A 290 0.01 -13.81 12.01
C ALA A 290 0.03 -14.11 10.49
N VAL A 291 0.85 -13.37 9.74
CA VAL A 291 0.88 -13.41 8.27
C VAL A 291 1.67 -14.59 7.69
N ARG A 292 2.21 -15.49 8.53
CA ARG A 292 2.90 -16.76 8.18
C ARG A 292 3.13 -16.99 6.68
N ILE A 293 4.27 -16.50 6.19
CA ILE A 293 4.77 -16.71 4.83
C ILE A 293 5.54 -18.02 4.76
#